data_AF-D6CNC9-F1
#
_entry.id   AF-D6CNC9-F1
#
_cell.length_a   1.000
_cell.length_b   1.000
_cell.length_c   1.000
_cell.angle_alpha   90.00
_cell.angle_beta   90.00
_cell.angle_gamma   90.00
#
_symmetry.space_group_name_H-M   'P 1'
#
loop_
_entity.id
_entity.type
_entity.pdbx_description
1 polymer ?
#
loop_
_entity_poly.entity_id
_entity_poly.type
_entity_poly.pdbx_seq_one_letter_code
_entity_poly.pdbx_strand_id
1 'polypeptide(L)'
;MMPRRPPKLPSIEAQTIAFIDSCKRGSSIDRASLSYGGFYAYLRYDTRLEIAPRRILNDMLTVANVEIPLKLQRRRWFWRYLQLCAALNDGRILVESVVNPGLRMALQRHAGFEAVDFHGPSFLLRQSASIYGPAWMHVWPGGPQDHRSMPILQIEASTASAD
;
A
#
# COMPACT_ATOMS: atom_id res chain seq x y z
N MET A 1 -26.48 24.74 -15.97
CA MET A 1 -25.93 23.43 -16.38
C MET A 1 -25.35 22.78 -15.13
N MET A 2 -25.98 21.73 -14.57
CA MET A 2 -25.43 21.09 -13.38
C MET A 2 -24.16 20.31 -13.75
N PRO A 3 -23.08 20.37 -12.94
CA PRO A 3 -21.90 19.56 -13.19
C PRO A 3 -22.31 18.08 -13.15
N ARG A 4 -22.11 17.38 -14.27
CA ARG A 4 -22.29 15.92 -14.33
C ARG A 4 -21.34 15.31 -13.30
N ARG A 5 -21.89 14.53 -12.36
CA ARG A 5 -21.05 13.72 -11.46
C ARG A 5 -20.15 12.84 -12.32
N PRO A 6 -18.83 12.81 -12.08
CA PRO A 6 -17.93 11.96 -12.85
C PRO A 6 -18.39 10.49 -12.74
N PRO A 7 -18.26 9.71 -13.82
CA PRO A 7 -18.66 8.31 -13.82
C PRO A 7 -17.87 7.54 -12.77
N LYS A 8 -18.58 6.70 -12.00
CA LYS A 8 -17.97 5.88 -10.95
C LYS A 8 -17.12 4.79 -11.60
N LEU A 9 -15.84 4.72 -11.25
CA LEU A 9 -14.91 3.73 -11.80
C LEU A 9 -15.31 2.29 -11.44
N PRO A 10 -15.03 1.30 -12.30
CA PRO A 10 -15.64 -0.03 -12.26
C PRO A 10 -15.01 -1.01 -11.25
N SER A 11 -14.37 -0.52 -10.19
CA SER A 11 -13.92 -1.35 -9.07
C SER A 11 -13.59 -0.49 -7.85
N ILE A 12 -13.42 -1.12 -6.68
CA ILE A 12 -12.94 -0.38 -5.49
C ILE A 12 -11.49 0.07 -5.68
N GLU A 13 -10.66 -0.78 -6.29
CA GLU A 13 -9.24 -0.53 -6.57
C GLU A 13 -9.07 0.66 -7.53
N ALA A 14 -9.83 0.71 -8.63
CA ALA A 14 -9.78 1.80 -9.58
C ALA A 14 -10.20 3.14 -8.93
N GLN A 15 -11.23 3.10 -8.07
CA GLN A 15 -11.65 4.26 -7.29
C GLN A 15 -10.55 4.70 -6.30
N THR A 16 -9.88 3.76 -5.63
CA THR A 16 -8.77 4.03 -4.70
C THR A 16 -7.58 4.66 -5.41
N ILE A 17 -7.16 4.12 -6.56
CA ILE A 17 -6.07 4.66 -7.37
C ILE A 17 -6.40 6.09 -7.79
N ALA A 18 -7.59 6.32 -8.36
CA ALA A 18 -7.99 7.65 -8.81
C ALA A 18 -8.05 8.67 -7.67
N PHE A 19 -8.50 8.26 -6.48
CA PHE A 19 -8.50 9.11 -5.29
C PHE A 19 -7.06 9.50 -4.89
N ILE A 20 -6.17 8.53 -4.70
CA ILE A 20 -4.79 8.77 -4.27
C ILE A 20 -4.05 9.62 -5.29
N ASP A 21 -4.17 9.31 -6.58
CA ASP A 21 -3.56 10.09 -7.67
C ASP A 21 -4.08 11.53 -7.69
N SER A 22 -5.37 11.74 -7.41
CA SER A 22 -5.96 13.08 -7.31
C SER A 22 -5.35 13.86 -6.14
N CYS A 23 -5.23 13.23 -4.97
CA CYS A 23 -4.63 13.85 -3.78
C CYS A 23 -3.15 14.22 -4.02
N LYS A 24 -2.36 13.31 -4.61
CA LYS A 24 -0.95 13.55 -4.95
C LYS A 24 -0.76 14.68 -5.97
N ARG A 25 -1.77 14.97 -6.79
CA ARG A 25 -1.78 16.11 -7.73
C ARG A 25 -2.25 17.43 -7.09
N GLY A 26 -2.50 17.47 -5.78
CA GLY A 26 -2.91 18.69 -5.08
C GLY A 26 -4.42 18.96 -5.10
N SER A 27 -5.23 17.92 -5.27
CA SER A 27 -6.69 18.03 -5.11
C SER A 27 -7.08 18.59 -3.74
N SER A 28 -8.07 19.47 -3.71
CA SER A 28 -8.67 19.97 -2.45
C SER A 28 -9.57 18.95 -1.76
N ILE A 29 -9.92 17.86 -2.44
CA ILE A 29 -10.66 16.75 -1.87
C ILE A 29 -9.64 15.80 -1.23
N ASP A 30 -9.62 15.80 0.09
CA ASP A 30 -8.74 15.00 0.96
C ASP A 30 -9.42 13.74 1.50
N ARG A 31 -10.71 13.52 1.20
CA ARG A 31 -11.50 12.41 1.73
C ARG A 31 -12.50 11.86 0.72
N ALA A 32 -12.74 10.56 0.77
CA ALA A 32 -13.71 9.92 -0.10
C ALA A 32 -14.34 8.67 0.52
N SER A 33 -15.66 8.54 0.35
CA SER A 33 -16.38 7.29 0.56
C SER A 33 -16.45 6.52 -0.74
N LEU A 34 -15.72 5.42 -0.83
CA LEU A 34 -15.65 4.57 -2.01
C LEU A 34 -16.58 3.36 -1.86
N SER A 35 -17.22 2.95 -2.95
CA SER A 35 -18.00 1.71 -2.91
C SER A 35 -18.15 1.01 -4.26
N TYR A 36 -18.11 -0.31 -4.25
CA TYR A 36 -18.33 -1.13 -5.43
C TYR A 36 -18.77 -2.54 -5.04
N GLY A 37 -19.86 -3.05 -5.63
CA GLY A 37 -20.30 -4.43 -5.43
C GLY A 37 -20.54 -4.85 -3.97
N GLY A 38 -20.96 -3.91 -3.12
CA GLY A 38 -21.14 -4.09 -1.67
C GLY A 38 -19.87 -3.92 -0.82
N PHE A 39 -18.71 -3.68 -1.45
CA PHE A 39 -17.51 -3.25 -0.75
C PHE A 39 -17.61 -1.75 -0.48
N TYR A 40 -17.29 -1.33 0.73
CA TYR A 40 -17.22 0.07 1.13
C TYR A 40 -15.91 0.36 1.86
N ALA A 41 -15.31 1.52 1.59
CA ALA A 41 -14.18 2.02 2.34
C ALA A 41 -14.22 3.54 2.41
N TYR A 42 -13.94 4.09 3.59
CA TYR A 42 -13.67 5.50 3.77
C TYR A 42 -12.17 5.74 3.70
N LEU A 43 -11.74 6.67 2.85
CA LEU A 43 -10.36 7.10 2.70
C LEU A 43 -10.21 8.56 3.13
N ARG A 44 -9.10 8.86 3.81
CA ARG A 44 -8.62 10.22 4.08
C ARG A 44 -7.15 10.31 3.71
N TYR A 45 -6.73 11.41 3.10
CA TYR A 45 -5.36 11.67 2.70
C TYR A 45 -4.87 12.93 3.38
N ASP A 46 -3.92 12.76 4.30
CA ASP A 46 -3.33 13.84 5.08
C ASP A 46 -1.94 14.14 4.51
N THR A 47 -1.76 15.27 3.83
CA THR A 47 -0.42 15.69 3.33
C THR A 47 0.57 15.89 4.46
N ARG A 48 0.06 16.22 5.65
CA ARG A 48 0.82 16.42 6.88
C ARG A 48 0.01 15.96 8.09
N LEU A 49 0.35 14.80 8.63
CA LEU A 49 -0.27 14.23 9.83
C LEU A 49 0.70 14.32 11.01
N GLU A 50 0.33 15.08 12.05
CA GLU A 50 1.08 15.11 13.31
C GLU A 50 0.65 13.93 14.20
N ILE A 51 1.57 13.02 14.47
CA ILE A 51 1.29 11.79 15.23
C ILE A 51 1.70 11.88 16.70
N ALA A 52 2.60 12.80 17.02
CA ALA A 52 3.05 13.18 18.35
C ALA A 52 3.73 14.55 18.24
N PRO A 53 3.98 15.28 19.35
CA PRO A 53 4.68 16.56 19.29
C PRO A 53 5.98 16.45 18.50
N ARG A 54 6.09 17.22 17.42
CA ARG A 54 7.26 17.24 16.49
C ARG A 54 7.50 15.95 15.70
N ARG A 55 6.57 14.99 15.70
CA ARG A 55 6.60 13.84 14.80
C ARG A 55 5.50 13.97 13.76
N ILE A 56 5.93 14.27 12.54
CA ILE A 56 5.06 14.50 11.39
C ILE A 56 5.29 13.38 10.39
N LEU A 57 4.20 12.80 9.90
CA LEU A 57 4.19 11.93 8.74
C LEU A 57 3.58 12.71 7.59
N ASN A 58 4.27 12.76 6.46
CA ASN A 58 3.74 13.37 5.25
C ASN A 58 3.01 12.31 4.42
N ASP A 59 2.09 12.76 3.58
CA ASP A 59 1.45 11.95 2.54
C ASP A 59 0.85 10.66 3.11
N MET A 60 0.03 10.81 4.15
CA MET A 60 -0.56 9.70 4.87
C MET A 60 -1.95 9.34 4.35
N LEU A 61 -2.08 8.12 3.85
CA LEU A 61 -3.37 7.52 3.55
C LEU A 61 -3.94 6.82 4.77
N THR A 62 -5.12 7.27 5.18
CA THR A 62 -5.94 6.66 6.22
C THR A 62 -7.07 5.84 5.59
N VAL A 63 -7.21 4.59 6.02
CA VAL A 63 -8.30 3.67 5.64
C VAL A 63 -9.18 3.43 6.87
N ALA A 64 -10.46 3.76 6.77
CA ALA A 64 -11.43 3.59 7.86
C ALA A 64 -12.76 3.02 7.37
N ASN A 65 -13.60 2.60 8.34
CA ASN A 65 -14.99 2.17 8.12
C ASN A 65 -15.13 1.20 6.94
N VAL A 66 -14.35 0.13 6.91
CA VAL A 66 -14.35 -0.81 5.78
C VAL A 66 -15.42 -1.88 5.96
N GLU A 67 -16.26 -2.03 4.94
CA GLU A 67 -17.24 -3.11 4.85
C GLU A 67 -16.91 -4.01 3.66
N ILE A 68 -16.88 -5.32 3.91
CA ILE A 68 -16.57 -6.32 2.90
C ILE A 68 -17.79 -7.23 2.72
N PRO A 69 -18.28 -7.42 1.48
CA PRO A 69 -19.38 -8.33 1.19
C PRO A 69 -19.10 -9.73 1.75
N LEU A 70 -20.12 -10.38 2.31
CA LEU A 70 -19.99 -11.72 2.89
C LEU A 70 -19.28 -12.72 1.95
N LYS A 71 -19.58 -12.66 0.65
CA LYS A 71 -18.95 -13.49 -0.41
C LYS A 71 -17.44 -13.30 -0.54
N LEU A 72 -16.90 -12.15 -0.13
CA LEU A 72 -15.47 -11.79 -0.17
C LEU A 72 -14.80 -11.91 1.20
N GLN A 73 -15.56 -12.06 2.28
CA GLN A 73 -15.00 -12.27 3.61
C GLN A 73 -14.20 -13.58 3.67
N ARG A 74 -13.24 -13.66 4.62
CA ARG A 74 -12.34 -14.81 4.84
C ARG A 74 -11.43 -15.21 3.67
N ARG A 75 -11.46 -14.48 2.55
CA ARG A 75 -10.58 -14.70 1.38
C ARG A 75 -9.40 -13.72 1.34
N ARG A 76 -9.05 -13.15 2.49
CA ARG A 76 -7.97 -12.15 2.64
C ARG A 76 -8.15 -10.88 1.78
N TRP A 77 -9.38 -10.57 1.36
CA TRP A 77 -9.65 -9.37 0.55
C TRP A 77 -9.22 -8.08 1.23
N PHE A 78 -9.55 -7.91 2.52
CA PHE A 78 -9.10 -6.75 3.27
C PHE A 78 -7.58 -6.59 3.25
N TRP A 79 -6.86 -7.69 3.43
CA TRP A 79 -5.40 -7.69 3.40
C TRP A 79 -4.84 -7.27 2.04
N ARG A 80 -5.37 -7.83 0.95
CA ARG A 80 -4.96 -7.44 -0.41
C ARG A 80 -5.28 -5.97 -0.70
N TYR A 81 -6.41 -5.49 -0.19
CA TYR A 81 -6.78 -4.08 -0.29
C TYR A 81 -5.80 -3.17 0.47
N LEU A 82 -5.39 -3.54 1.68
CA LEU A 82 -4.36 -2.81 2.43
C LEU A 82 -2.99 -2.84 1.72
N GLN A 83 -2.62 -3.98 1.11
CA GLN A 83 -1.40 -4.07 0.29
C GLN A 83 -1.43 -3.12 -0.90
N LEU A 84 -2.56 -3.03 -1.61
CA LEU A 84 -2.74 -2.06 -2.68
C LEU A 84 -2.57 -0.63 -2.13
N CYS A 85 -3.26 -0.28 -1.05
CA CYS A 85 -3.18 1.05 -0.46
C CYS A 85 -1.75 1.41 -0.05
N ALA A 86 -1.01 0.47 0.54
CA ALA A 86 0.38 0.66 0.91
C ALA A 86 1.30 0.81 -0.31
N ALA A 87 1.11 0.00 -1.36
CA ALA A 87 1.88 0.12 -2.60
C ALA A 87 1.66 1.49 -3.29
N LEU A 88 0.48 2.07 -3.16
CA LEU A 88 0.17 3.40 -3.69
C LEU A 88 0.67 4.53 -2.78
N ASN A 89 1.04 4.26 -1.53
CA ASN A 89 1.36 5.25 -0.52
C ASN A 89 2.66 4.94 0.25
N ASP A 90 3.75 4.70 -0.50
CA ASP A 90 5.12 4.52 0.00
C ASP A 90 5.25 3.51 1.16
N GLY A 91 4.44 2.45 1.09
CA GLY A 91 4.42 1.37 2.08
C GLY A 91 3.81 1.76 3.43
N ARG A 92 3.14 2.91 3.56
CA ARG A 92 2.57 3.38 4.83
C ARG A 92 1.09 3.68 4.70
N ILE A 93 0.29 3.09 5.59
CA ILE A 93 -1.14 3.38 5.69
C ILE A 93 -1.55 3.44 7.16
N LEU A 94 -2.41 4.38 7.51
CA LEU A 94 -3.07 4.40 8.79
C LEU A 94 -4.38 3.63 8.70
N VAL A 95 -4.66 2.75 9.65
CA VAL A 95 -5.96 2.07 9.75
C VAL A 95 -6.68 2.59 10.98
N GLU A 96 -7.84 3.21 10.79
CA GLU A 96 -8.65 3.80 11.86
C GLU A 96 -9.89 2.95 12.18
N SER A 97 -10.36 3.07 13.42
CA SER A 97 -11.63 2.49 13.90
C SER A 97 -11.71 0.97 13.73
N VAL A 98 -10.60 0.27 14.00
CA VAL A 98 -10.60 -1.20 13.98
C VAL A 98 -11.22 -1.72 15.27
N VAL A 99 -12.55 -1.84 15.26
CA VAL A 99 -13.34 -2.36 16.40
C VAL A 99 -13.25 -3.88 16.53
N ASN A 100 -12.75 -4.59 15.51
CA ASN A 100 -12.59 -6.04 15.55
C ASN A 100 -11.19 -6.42 16.08
N PRO A 101 -11.06 -6.93 17.33
CA PRO A 101 -9.76 -7.27 17.90
C PRO A 101 -9.06 -8.42 17.15
N GLY A 102 -9.83 -9.33 16.54
CA GLY A 102 -9.29 -10.41 15.70
C GLY A 102 -8.62 -9.88 14.43
N LEU A 103 -9.11 -8.75 13.89
CA LEU A 103 -8.53 -8.12 12.71
C LEU A 103 -7.14 -7.55 13.00
N ARG A 104 -6.99 -6.84 14.13
CA ARG A 104 -5.69 -6.30 14.56
C ARG A 104 -4.66 -7.40 14.75
N MET A 105 -5.00 -8.47 15.49
CA MET A 105 -4.10 -9.61 15.67
C MET A 105 -3.76 -10.30 14.34
N ALA A 106 -4.74 -10.45 13.44
CA ALA A 106 -4.51 -11.05 12.13
C ALA A 106 -3.54 -10.23 11.28
N LEU A 107 -3.64 -8.90 11.32
CA LEU A 107 -2.74 -7.99 10.60
C LEU A 107 -1.33 -7.99 11.20
N GLN A 108 -1.20 -8.03 12.53
CA GLN A 108 0.09 -8.12 13.23
C GLN A 108 0.85 -9.42 12.95
N ARG A 109 0.14 -10.54 12.77
CA ARG A 109 0.77 -11.86 12.52
C ARG A 109 1.20 -12.07 11.07
N HIS A 110 0.75 -11.25 10.14
CA HIS A 110 1.07 -11.43 8.73
C HIS A 110 2.42 -10.82 8.38
N ALA A 111 3.34 -11.66 7.89
CA ALA A 111 4.56 -11.21 7.24
C ALA A 111 4.20 -10.22 6.11
N GLY A 112 4.66 -8.99 6.23
CA GLY A 112 4.39 -7.94 5.24
C GLY A 112 4.36 -6.58 5.88
N PHE A 113 3.78 -6.50 7.07
CA PHE A 113 3.56 -5.24 7.75
C PHE A 113 3.94 -5.31 9.22
N GLU A 114 4.43 -4.19 9.71
CA GLU A 114 4.59 -3.90 11.12
C GLU A 114 3.42 -2.98 11.52
N ALA A 115 2.66 -3.40 12.52
CA ALA A 115 1.63 -2.56 13.12
C ALA A 115 2.23 -1.79 14.28
N VAL A 116 2.20 -0.46 14.19
CA VAL A 116 2.63 0.45 15.25
C VAL A 116 1.37 1.09 15.84
N ASP A 117 1.24 1.01 17.16
CA ASP A 117 0.08 1.55 17.85
C ASP A 117 -0.06 3.05 17.60
N PHE A 118 -1.28 3.46 17.24
CA PHE A 118 -1.62 4.85 16.97
C PHE A 118 -2.91 5.17 17.72
N HIS A 119 -2.84 6.01 18.75
CA HIS A 119 -3.93 6.52 19.58
C HIS A 119 -5.31 5.78 19.48
N GLY A 120 -5.69 5.05 20.53
CA GLY A 120 -7.01 4.42 20.63
C GLY A 120 -7.17 3.17 19.74
N PRO A 121 -8.29 3.01 19.00
CA PRO A 121 -8.56 1.83 18.17
C PRO A 121 -7.85 1.86 16.80
N SER A 122 -6.87 2.75 16.62
CA SER A 122 -6.16 2.95 15.37
C SER A 122 -4.75 2.34 15.43
N PHE A 123 -4.16 2.05 14.27
CA PHE A 123 -2.75 1.65 14.18
C PHE A 123 -2.19 1.97 12.80
N LEU A 124 -0.91 2.32 12.78
CA LEU A 124 -0.14 2.52 11.56
C LEU A 124 0.34 1.16 11.06
N LEU A 125 0.02 0.82 9.82
CA LEU A 125 0.66 -0.30 9.11
C LEU A 125 1.79 0.23 8.25
N ARG A 126 3.00 -0.25 8.52
CA ARG A 126 4.19 0.02 7.72
C ARG A 126 4.65 -1.26 7.06
N GLN A 127 4.92 -1.22 5.76
CA GLN A 127 5.47 -2.36 5.07
C GLN A 127 6.87 -2.69 5.63
N SER A 128 7.08 -3.93 6.04
CA SER A 128 8.35 -4.36 6.61
C SER A 128 9.41 -4.47 5.52
N ALA A 129 10.56 -3.84 5.73
CA ALA A 129 11.71 -3.90 4.82
C ALA A 129 12.25 -5.33 4.63
N SER A 130 11.92 -6.25 5.53
CA SER A 130 12.42 -7.63 5.57
C SER A 130 11.92 -8.53 4.41
N ILE A 131 11.01 -8.07 3.54
CA ILE A 131 10.31 -8.95 2.57
C ILE A 131 10.46 -8.45 1.12
N TYR A 132 11.29 -7.42 0.92
CA TYR A 132 11.78 -7.04 -0.41
C TYR A 132 13.23 -7.46 -0.64
N GLY A 133 13.61 -8.62 -0.09
CA GLY A 133 14.37 -9.57 -0.90
C GLY A 133 13.36 -10.27 -1.81
N PRO A 134 13.60 -10.42 -3.13
CA PRO A 134 12.67 -11.10 -4.01
C PRO A 134 12.27 -12.47 -3.44
N ALA A 135 10.99 -12.84 -3.53
CA ALA A 135 10.48 -14.12 -3.02
C ALA A 135 11.15 -15.37 -3.63
N TRP A 136 11.91 -15.24 -4.73
CA TRP A 136 12.75 -16.31 -5.29
C TRP A 136 14.06 -16.55 -4.53
N MET A 137 14.42 -15.70 -3.56
CA MET A 137 15.61 -15.86 -2.71
C MET A 137 15.33 -16.67 -1.44
N HIS A 138 14.07 -17.00 -1.13
CA HIS A 138 13.70 -17.88 -0.02
C HIS A 138 13.49 -19.31 -0.53
N VAL A 139 14.60 -20.03 -0.67
CA VAL A 139 14.73 -21.50 -0.59
C VAL A 139 13.74 -22.32 -1.44
N TRP A 140 14.19 -22.69 -2.65
CA TRP A 140 13.73 -23.89 -3.33
C TRP A 140 14.56 -25.09 -2.82
N PRO A 141 13.97 -26.17 -2.26
CA PRO A 141 14.73 -27.33 -1.76
C PRO A 141 15.09 -28.26 -2.94
N GLY A 142 15.86 -27.75 -3.90
CA GLY A 142 16.26 -28.49 -5.11
C GLY A 142 16.87 -27.64 -6.22
N GLY A 143 17.56 -26.55 -5.89
CA GLY A 143 18.30 -25.75 -6.87
C GLY A 143 19.68 -26.37 -7.18
N PRO A 144 20.19 -26.28 -8.43
CA PRO A 144 21.38 -27.00 -8.86
C PRO A 144 22.64 -26.51 -8.15
N GLN A 145 23.52 -27.45 -7.81
CA GLN A 145 24.87 -27.17 -7.33
C GLN A 145 25.64 -26.34 -8.37
N ASP A 146 26.19 -25.23 -7.88
CA ASP A 146 27.47 -24.62 -8.23
C ASP A 146 28.09 -25.04 -9.56
N HIS A 147 28.17 -24.12 -10.53
CA HIS A 147 29.29 -24.08 -11.46
C HIS A 147 29.52 -22.64 -11.96
N ARG A 148 30.68 -22.09 -11.57
CA ARG A 148 31.53 -21.12 -12.31
C ARG A 148 31.04 -19.66 -12.27
N SER A 149 31.69 -18.80 -11.50
CA SER A 149 32.85 -18.02 -11.96
C SER A 149 32.69 -17.55 -13.42
N MET A 150 32.27 -16.30 -13.63
CA MET A 150 32.66 -15.52 -14.82
C MET A 150 32.64 -14.01 -14.52
N PRO A 151 33.49 -13.22 -15.19
CA PRO A 151 34.04 -11.96 -14.70
C PRO A 151 33.21 -10.73 -15.08
N ILE A 152 33.45 -9.64 -14.34
CA ILE A 152 33.03 -8.28 -14.67
C ILE A 152 33.72 -7.85 -15.97
N LEU A 153 32.94 -7.68 -17.05
CA LEU A 153 33.40 -7.01 -18.26
C LEU A 153 33.47 -5.49 -17.99
N GLN A 154 34.70 -4.97 -17.84
CA GLN A 154 34.99 -3.55 -18.03
C GLN A 154 34.73 -3.19 -19.49
N ILE A 155 33.89 -2.17 -19.71
CA ILE A 155 33.71 -1.54 -21.02
C ILE A 155 34.72 -0.39 -21.07
N GLU A 156 35.81 -0.57 -21.82
CA GLU A 156 36.68 0.54 -22.24
C GLU A 156 36.05 1.23 -23.46
N ALA A 157 35.88 2.55 -23.35
CA ALA A 157 35.50 3.41 -24.45
C ALA A 157 36.73 3.65 -25.35
N SER A 158 36.76 3.02 -26.52
CA SER A 158 37.73 3.35 -27.56
C SER A 158 37.20 4.52 -28.40
N THR A 159 37.89 5.66 -28.31
CA THR A 159 37.78 6.76 -29.25
C THR A 159 38.74 6.49 -30.40
N ALA A 160 38.21 6.36 -31.62
CA ALA A 160 39.02 6.40 -32.83
C ALA A 160 38.59 7.61 -33.64
N SER A 161 39.48 8.60 -33.68
CA SER A 161 39.46 9.73 -34.61
C SER A 161 39.82 9.22 -36.00
N ALA A 162 39.04 9.62 -36.99
CA ALA A 162 39.40 9.50 -38.40
C ALA A 162 40.39 10.62 -38.75
N ASP A 163 41.48 10.25 -39.41
CA ASP A 163 42.19 11.00 -40.44
C ASP A 163 42.92 9.99 -41.34
#